data_AF-A0AAW4C0W4-F1
#
_entry.id   AF-A0AAW4C0W4-F1
#
_cell.length_a   1.000
_cell.length_b   1.000
_cell.length_c   1.000
_cell.angle_alpha   90.00
_cell.angle_beta   90.00
_cell.angle_gamma   90.00
#
_symmetry.space_group_name_H-M   'P 1'
#
loop_
_entity.id
_entity.type
_entity.pdbx_description
1 polymer ?
#
loop_
_entity_poly.entity_id
_entity_poly.type
_entity_poly.pdbx_seq_one_letter_code
_entity_poly.pdbx_strand_id
1 'polypeptide(L)'
;MIDSAEDFKTLCKNEDDTTFAHQTAPIEVWTEILNTYPHLARCVAANKNIPDEIIERLSKNNDIDIRWKIATKRKLNRTIFERLAIDSDATIRHRIVCNPKVPRNILQQLSKDPDPMVASSAIRKLDT
;
A
#
# COMPACT_ATOMS: atom_id res chain seq x y z
N MET A 1 8.36 1.45 20.02
CA MET A 1 9.13 0.88 18.90
C MET A 1 8.75 -0.59 18.89
N ILE A 2 8.63 -1.21 17.72
CA ILE A 2 8.36 -2.65 17.66
C ILE A 2 9.70 -3.35 17.71
N ASP A 3 9.92 -4.10 18.78
CA ASP A 3 11.23 -4.69 19.08
C ASP A 3 11.37 -6.11 18.51
N SER A 4 10.25 -6.83 18.34
CA SER A 4 10.24 -8.18 17.76
C SER A 4 8.93 -8.53 17.03
N ALA A 5 8.94 -9.67 16.32
CA ALA A 5 7.75 -10.20 15.68
C ALA A 5 6.65 -10.64 16.67
N GLU A 6 7.03 -11.15 17.86
CA GLU A 6 6.07 -11.51 18.92
C GLU A 6 5.40 -10.28 19.54
N ASP A 7 6.15 -9.20 19.72
CA ASP A 7 5.60 -7.95 20.23
C ASP A 7 4.55 -7.41 19.26
N PHE A 8 4.87 -7.41 17.95
CA PHE A 8 3.93 -6.96 16.92
C PHE A 8 2.67 -7.83 16.87
N LYS A 9 2.82 -9.15 16.95
CA LYS A 9 1.70 -10.09 16.99
C LYS A 9 0.80 -9.84 18.20
N THR A 10 1.39 -9.54 19.34
CA THR A 10 0.63 -9.23 20.56
C THR A 10 -0.16 -7.93 20.40
N LEU A 11 0.45 -6.89 19.82
CA LEU A 11 -0.24 -5.63 19.48
C LEU A 11 -1.41 -5.87 18.53
N CYS A 12 -1.27 -6.75 17.53
CA CYS A 12 -2.30 -7.03 16.54
C CYS A 12 -3.47 -7.90 17.04
N LYS A 13 -3.36 -8.53 18.23
CA LYS A 13 -4.44 -9.35 18.80
C LYS A 13 -5.59 -8.51 19.34
N ASN A 14 -5.31 -7.27 19.70
CA ASN A 14 -6.33 -6.36 20.22
C ASN A 14 -6.84 -5.49 19.06
N GLU A 15 -8.08 -5.74 18.62
CA GLU A 15 -8.67 -5.06 17.46
C GLU A 15 -8.84 -3.54 17.67
N ASP A 16 -8.95 -3.09 18.93
CA ASP A 16 -9.04 -1.68 19.29
C ASP A 16 -7.66 -1.01 19.41
N ASP A 17 -6.59 -1.80 19.53
CA ASP A 17 -5.23 -1.29 19.70
C ASP A 17 -4.59 -0.93 18.36
N THR A 18 -4.71 0.34 17.99
CA THR A 18 -4.08 0.91 16.80
C THR A 18 -2.72 1.56 17.09
N THR A 19 -2.16 1.39 18.30
CA THR A 19 -0.90 2.05 18.70
C THR A 19 0.27 1.64 17.80
N PHE A 20 0.24 0.42 17.26
CA PHE A 20 1.26 -0.06 16.32
C PHE A 20 1.30 0.74 15.02
N ALA A 21 0.24 1.47 14.64
CA ALA A 21 0.12 2.11 13.33
C ALA A 21 1.19 3.17 13.03
N HIS A 22 1.83 3.72 14.07
CA HIS A 22 2.88 4.73 13.97
C HIS A 22 4.23 4.26 14.51
N GLN A 23 4.35 3.01 14.97
CA GLN A 23 5.61 2.51 15.49
C GLN A 23 6.57 2.17 14.35
N THR A 24 7.86 2.36 14.60
CA THR A 24 8.95 1.94 13.71
C THR A 24 9.53 0.62 14.18
N ALA A 25 10.19 -0.08 13.25
CA ALA A 25 11.03 -1.24 13.52
C ALA A 25 12.15 -1.29 12.46
N PRO A 26 13.30 -1.95 12.74
CA PRO A 26 14.26 -2.33 11.72
C PRO A 26 13.61 -3.16 10.58
N ILE A 27 14.22 -3.14 9.40
CA ILE A 27 13.70 -3.87 8.22
C ILE A 27 13.67 -5.38 8.47
N GLU A 28 14.61 -5.88 9.26
CA GLU A 28 14.73 -7.29 9.64
C GLU A 28 13.51 -7.74 10.44
N VAL A 29 13.03 -6.91 11.37
CA VAL A 29 11.84 -7.22 12.19
C VAL A 29 10.58 -7.27 11.33
N TRP A 30 10.40 -6.31 10.41
CA TRP A 30 9.26 -6.35 9.48
C TRP A 30 9.30 -7.57 8.56
N THR A 31 10.50 -7.94 8.10
CA THR A 31 10.71 -9.11 7.26
C THR A 31 10.41 -10.39 8.00
N GLU A 32 10.87 -10.50 9.26
CA GLU A 32 10.57 -11.61 10.15
C GLU A 32 9.06 -11.73 10.40
N ILE A 33 8.36 -10.64 10.72
CA ILE A 33 6.90 -10.63 10.90
C ILE A 33 6.20 -11.24 9.67
N LEU A 34 6.56 -10.80 8.46
CA LEU A 34 5.92 -11.29 7.23
C LEU A 34 6.28 -12.73 6.87
N ASN A 35 7.42 -13.22 7.33
CA ASN A 35 7.86 -14.60 7.10
C ASN A 35 7.22 -15.56 8.11
N THR A 36 7.24 -15.20 9.39
CA THR A 36 6.75 -16.03 10.51
C THR A 36 5.23 -15.93 10.64
N TYR A 37 4.65 -14.76 10.37
CA TYR A 37 3.23 -14.47 10.54
C TYR A 37 2.59 -13.82 9.30
N PRO A 38 2.46 -14.55 8.16
CA PRO A 38 1.88 -13.99 6.93
C PRO A 38 0.46 -13.41 7.10
N HIS A 39 -0.34 -13.95 8.03
CA HIS A 39 -1.68 -13.47 8.34
C HIS A 39 -1.69 -12.05 8.93
N LEU A 40 -0.57 -11.58 9.50
CA LEU A 40 -0.42 -10.21 10.02
C LEU A 40 -0.09 -9.19 8.92
N ALA A 41 0.03 -9.59 7.66
CA ALA A 41 0.37 -8.68 6.56
C ALA A 41 -0.63 -7.51 6.41
N ARG A 42 -1.91 -7.72 6.74
CA ARG A 42 -2.92 -6.64 6.80
C ARG A 42 -2.63 -5.60 7.88
N CYS A 43 -2.07 -6.01 9.02
CA CYS A 43 -1.65 -5.12 10.10
C CYS A 43 -0.37 -4.38 9.73
N VAL A 44 0.62 -5.10 9.15
CA VAL A 44 1.85 -4.47 8.64
C VAL A 44 1.51 -3.40 7.60
N ALA A 45 0.62 -3.69 6.64
CA ALA A 45 0.20 -2.72 5.62
C ALA A 45 -0.45 -1.46 6.22
N ALA A 46 -1.15 -1.60 7.35
CA ALA A 46 -1.81 -0.50 8.06
C ALA A 46 -0.82 0.44 8.76
N ASN A 47 0.39 -0.05 9.07
CA ASN A 47 1.41 0.77 9.69
C ASN A 47 1.97 1.82 8.68
N LYS A 48 2.04 3.07 9.13
CA LYS A 48 2.41 4.25 8.33
C LYS A 48 3.91 4.42 8.12
N ASN A 49 4.73 3.75 8.93
CA ASN A 49 6.17 3.88 9.02
C ASN A 49 6.92 2.61 8.58
N ILE A 50 6.26 1.69 7.86
CA ILE A 50 6.94 0.54 7.26
C ILE A 50 7.92 0.99 6.15
N PRO A 51 9.10 0.36 6.03
CA PRO A 51 10.09 0.71 5.00
C PRO A 51 9.60 0.46 3.57
N ASP A 52 10.18 1.17 2.60
CA ASP A 52 9.83 1.05 1.17
C ASP A 52 9.93 -0.37 0.62
N GLU A 53 10.90 -1.16 1.10
CA GLU A 53 11.04 -2.57 0.71
C GLU A 53 9.85 -3.42 1.15
N ILE A 54 9.31 -3.16 2.35
CA ILE A 54 8.09 -3.83 2.86
C ILE A 54 6.87 -3.35 2.08
N ILE A 55 6.79 -2.06 1.75
CA ILE A 55 5.73 -1.53 0.88
C ILE A 55 5.77 -2.24 -0.48
N GLU A 56 6.95 -2.38 -1.07
CA GLU A 56 7.12 -3.06 -2.35
C GLU A 56 6.71 -4.53 -2.25
N ARG A 57 7.14 -5.26 -1.22
CA ARG A 57 6.74 -6.65 -0.98
C ARG A 57 5.22 -6.79 -0.87
N LEU A 58 4.58 -5.93 -0.07
CA LEU A 58 3.13 -5.97 0.14
C LEU A 58 2.32 -5.50 -1.08
N SER A 59 2.89 -4.67 -1.94
CA SER A 59 2.25 -4.28 -3.22
C SER A 59 2.07 -5.46 -4.19
N LYS A 60 2.76 -6.59 -3.97
CA LYS A 60 2.66 -7.82 -4.77
C LYS A 60 1.72 -8.85 -4.13
N ASN A 61 1.09 -8.52 -3.00
CA ASN A 61 0.27 -9.47 -2.26
C ASN A 61 -1.03 -9.80 -3.03
N ASN A 62 -1.49 -11.05 -2.98
CA ASN A 62 -2.73 -11.46 -3.64
C ASN A 62 -3.98 -10.85 -2.99
N ASP A 63 -3.90 -10.45 -1.72
CA ASP A 63 -4.97 -9.82 -0.98
C ASP A 63 -5.20 -8.36 -1.44
N ILE A 64 -6.40 -8.09 -1.94
CA ILE A 64 -6.82 -6.77 -2.45
C ILE A 64 -6.78 -5.72 -1.32
N ASP A 65 -7.15 -6.08 -0.08
CA ASP A 65 -7.15 -5.13 1.04
C ASP A 65 -5.74 -4.65 1.36
N ILE A 66 -4.77 -5.56 1.28
CA ILE A 66 -3.35 -5.23 1.50
C ILE A 66 -2.87 -4.28 0.41
N ARG A 67 -3.10 -4.61 -0.86
CA ARG A 67 -2.69 -3.75 -1.98
C ARG A 67 -3.40 -2.40 -1.94
N TRP A 68 -4.67 -2.36 -1.55
CA TRP A 68 -5.41 -1.12 -1.33
C TRP A 68 -4.77 -0.27 -0.24
N LYS A 69 -4.44 -0.85 0.93
CA LYS A 69 -3.72 -0.14 2.00
C LYS A 69 -2.38 0.43 1.51
N ILE A 70 -1.64 -0.31 0.69
CA ILE A 70 -0.43 0.21 0.05
C ILE A 70 -0.76 1.40 -0.87
N ALA A 71 -1.74 1.28 -1.75
CA ALA A 71 -2.15 2.35 -2.66
C ALA A 71 -2.56 3.65 -1.93
N THR A 72 -3.09 3.54 -0.70
CA THR A 72 -3.43 4.72 0.13
C THR A 72 -2.22 5.47 0.70
N LYS A 73 -1.02 4.90 0.66
CA LYS A 73 0.17 5.57 1.22
C LYS A 73 0.50 6.81 0.38
N ARG A 74 0.69 7.95 1.05
CA ARG A 74 0.92 9.25 0.39
C ARG A 74 2.25 9.29 -0.39
N LYS A 75 3.27 8.60 0.10
CA LYS A 75 4.59 8.52 -0.53
C LYS A 75 4.75 7.10 -1.05
N LEU A 76 4.68 6.95 -2.37
CA LEU A 76 5.02 5.72 -3.07
C LEU A 76 6.21 6.01 -3.99
N ASN A 77 7.07 5.02 -4.18
CA ASN A 77 8.13 5.10 -5.16
C ASN A 77 7.59 4.79 -6.57
N ARG A 78 8.46 4.98 -7.57
CA ARG A 78 8.12 4.79 -8.98
C ARG A 78 7.63 3.37 -9.28
N THR A 79 8.35 2.36 -8.80
CA THR A 79 8.04 0.94 -9.02
C THR A 79 6.65 0.56 -8.49
N ILE A 80 6.27 1.10 -7.33
CA ILE A 80 4.95 0.82 -6.74
C ILE A 80 3.85 1.52 -7.55
N PHE A 81 4.07 2.76 -8.01
CA PHE A 81 3.11 3.43 -8.90
C PHE A 81 2.87 2.64 -10.18
N GLU A 82 3.93 2.20 -10.85
CA GLU A 82 3.83 1.42 -12.09
C GLU A 82 3.09 0.10 -11.87
N ARG A 83 3.40 -0.62 -10.78
CA ARG A 83 2.74 -1.88 -10.45
C ARG A 83 1.25 -1.72 -10.19
N LEU A 84 0.87 -0.77 -9.33
CA LEU A 84 -0.52 -0.62 -8.91
C LEU A 84 -1.38 0.11 -9.96
N ALA A 85 -0.77 0.80 -10.92
CA ALA A 85 -1.48 1.37 -12.06
C ALA A 85 -1.96 0.32 -13.09
N ILE A 86 -1.41 -0.90 -13.04
CA ILE A 86 -1.86 -2.04 -13.85
C ILE A 86 -2.50 -3.15 -12.99
N ASP A 87 -2.88 -2.83 -11.75
CA ASP A 87 -3.53 -3.80 -10.87
C ASP A 87 -4.79 -4.36 -11.53
N SER A 88 -5.08 -5.65 -11.34
CA SER A 88 -6.29 -6.26 -11.89
C SER A 88 -7.56 -5.60 -11.34
N ASP A 89 -7.51 -5.07 -10.11
CA ASP A 89 -8.64 -4.45 -9.45
C ASP A 89 -8.74 -2.95 -9.76
N ALA A 90 -9.88 -2.52 -10.31
CA ALA A 90 -10.12 -1.13 -10.70
C ALA A 90 -10.12 -0.17 -9.50
N THR A 91 -10.49 -0.62 -8.30
CA THR A 91 -10.50 0.22 -7.10
C THR A 91 -9.08 0.59 -6.66
N ILE A 92 -8.11 -0.30 -6.88
CA ILE A 92 -6.69 -0.04 -6.63
C ILE A 92 -6.16 0.95 -7.68
N ARG A 93 -6.44 0.72 -8.97
CA ARG A 93 -6.02 1.65 -10.03
C ARG A 93 -6.61 3.05 -9.82
N HIS A 94 -7.89 3.15 -9.45
CA HIS A 94 -8.53 4.40 -9.07
C HIS A 94 -7.84 5.06 -7.86
N ARG A 95 -7.44 4.28 -6.85
CA ARG A 95 -6.70 4.82 -5.70
C ARG A 95 -5.36 5.43 -6.09
N ILE A 96 -4.67 4.85 -7.08
CA ILE A 96 -3.45 5.44 -7.64
C ILE A 96 -3.73 6.77 -8.32
N VAL A 97 -4.82 6.89 -9.09
CA VAL A 97 -5.25 8.19 -9.63
C VAL A 97 -5.46 9.20 -8.51
N CYS A 98 -6.08 8.83 -7.40
CA CYS A 98 -6.31 9.75 -6.28
C CYS A 98 -5.03 10.21 -5.56
N ASN A 99 -3.93 9.46 -5.67
CA ASN A 99 -2.69 9.79 -4.95
C ASN A 99 -2.13 11.15 -5.41
N PRO A 100 -1.86 12.12 -4.52
CA PRO A 100 -1.39 13.46 -4.92
C PRO A 100 0.00 13.47 -5.56
N LYS A 101 0.78 12.39 -5.40
CA LYS A 101 2.13 12.25 -5.96
C LYS A 101 2.20 11.36 -7.20
N VAL A 102 1.06 10.94 -7.75
CA VAL A 102 1.02 10.10 -8.94
C VAL A 102 1.76 10.78 -10.11
N PRO A 103 2.72 10.11 -10.75
CA PRO A 103 3.44 10.69 -11.89
C PRO A 103 2.51 10.96 -13.08
N ARG A 104 2.75 12.07 -13.80
CA ARG A 104 1.92 12.50 -14.93
C ARG A 104 1.78 11.41 -16.01
N ASN A 105 2.85 10.69 -16.34
CA ASN A 105 2.80 9.62 -17.33
C ASN A 105 1.96 8.42 -16.88
N ILE A 106 1.84 8.16 -15.57
CA ILE A 106 0.96 7.12 -15.04
C ILE A 106 -0.50 7.57 -15.15
N LEU A 107 -0.79 8.85 -14.92
CA LEU A 107 -2.12 9.40 -15.21
C LEU A 107 -2.49 9.31 -16.69
N GLN A 108 -1.54 9.58 -17.60
CA GLN A 108 -1.76 9.44 -19.05
C GLN A 108 -2.02 7.99 -19.49
N GLN A 109 -1.46 7.02 -18.77
CA GLN A 109 -1.80 5.61 -18.98
C GLN A 109 -3.21 5.34 -18.46
N LEU A 110 -3.51 5.75 -17.22
CA LEU A 110 -4.80 5.52 -16.57
C LEU A 110 -5.95 6.30 -17.21
N SER A 111 -5.71 7.36 -17.98
CA SER A 111 -6.76 8.02 -18.77
C SER A 111 -7.33 7.15 -19.90
N LYS A 112 -6.66 6.05 -20.21
CA LYS A 112 -7.08 5.02 -21.18
C LYS A 112 -7.51 3.72 -20.49
N ASP A 113 -7.74 3.76 -19.18
CA ASP A 113 -8.14 2.58 -18.42
C ASP A 113 -9.48 2.01 -18.93
N PRO A 114 -9.64 0.67 -18.98
CA PRO A 114 -10.91 0.06 -19.37
C PRO A 114 -12.05 0.37 -18.39
N ASP A 115 -11.75 0.70 -17.13
CA ASP A 115 -12.75 1.15 -16.17
C ASP A 115 -13.04 2.65 -16.37
N PRO A 116 -14.31 3.04 -16.69
CA PRO A 116 -14.65 4.43 -16.97
C PRO A 116 -14.43 5.38 -15.78
N MET A 117 -14.55 4.89 -14.55
CA MET A 117 -14.35 5.71 -13.35
C MET A 117 -12.85 6.03 -13.17
N VAL A 118 -11.98 5.05 -13.42
CA VAL A 118 -10.53 5.25 -13.42
C VAL A 118 -10.14 6.23 -14.52
N ALA A 119 -10.60 6.00 -15.75
CA ALA A 119 -10.26 6.83 -16.91
C ALA A 119 -10.69 8.29 -16.75
N SER A 120 -11.96 8.52 -16.41
CA SER A 120 -12.51 9.87 -16.23
C SER A 120 -11.81 10.63 -15.08
N SER A 121 -11.50 9.93 -13.97
CA SER A 121 -10.78 10.54 -12.85
C SER A 121 -9.34 10.90 -13.22
N ALA A 122 -8.67 10.09 -14.03
CA ALA A 122 -7.32 10.36 -14.50
C ALA A 122 -7.28 11.54 -15.48
N ILE A 123 -8.25 11.62 -16.41
CA ILE A 123 -8.41 12.77 -17.32
C ILE A 123 -8.59 14.05 -16.52
N ARG A 124 -9.59 14.09 -15.62
CA ARG A 124 -9.86 15.27 -14.79
C ARG A 124 -8.63 15.74 -14.02
N LYS A 125 -7.80 14.80 -13.54
CA LYS A 125 -6.57 15.13 -12.79
C LYS A 125 -5.40 15.57 -13.67
N LEU A 126 -5.38 15.23 -14.96
CA LEU A 126 -4.37 15.73 -15.89
C LEU A 126 -4.59 17.21 -16.25
N ASP A 127 -5.84 17.65 -16.14
CA ASP A 127 -6.32 18.99 -16.48
C ASP A 127 -6.22 20.00 -15.32
N THR A 128 -5.94 19.51 -14.10
CA THR A 128 -5.68 20.33 -12.89
C THR A 128 -4.19 20.51 -12.64
#